data_AF-A0A1X3P8X6-F1
#
_entry.id   AF-A0A1X3P8X6-F1
#
_cell.length_a   1.000
_cell.length_b   1.000
_cell.length_c   1.000
_cell.angle_alpha   90.00
_cell.angle_beta   90.00
_cell.angle_gamma   90.00
#
_symmetry.space_group_name_H-M   'P 1'
#
loop_
_entity.id
_entity.type
_entity.pdbx_description
1 polymer ?
#
loop_
_entity_poly.entity_id
_entity_poly.type
_entity_poly.pdbx_seq_one_letter_code
_entity_poly.pdbx_strand_id
1 'polypeptide(L)'
;MSVRKTSRTTAAPRIEAAGLRWLAEAVPDGGAAVVRVLDVDDDALTVETVVEARPDRMSAAAFGAALARTHRSLPAGTAFGALPPGHPPGEPPLFGPAGQLLPMGSGTHPSWGSFLAAERLDPLLERLTAVPPVLRAARDRIASGDLDGGGTCGTGGTGGTGDAGGARGTGQATDPVEPPSRLHGDLWSGNLLWRRVSPEEPAAAGSPGRDADVEGVLIDPFAHAGHRESDLAMMQLFGLPHLDAVVAGYQAQWPLAPGWEERVPVHQLFYLLGHWVIFGDAYAASTLRCCDATLAL
;
A
#
# COMPACT_ATOMS: atom_id res chain seq x y z
N MET A 1 26.71 -11.77 -3.33
CA MET A 1 27.04 -10.38 -2.93
C MET A 1 25.95 -9.89 -1.99
N SER A 2 26.26 -8.95 -1.10
CA SER A 2 25.30 -8.39 -0.14
C SER A 2 25.37 -6.86 -0.10
N VAL A 3 24.27 -6.25 0.34
CA VAL A 3 24.17 -4.81 0.61
C VAL A 3 23.95 -4.65 2.10
N ARG A 4 24.77 -3.82 2.76
CA ARG A 4 24.61 -3.47 4.18
C ARG A 4 24.09 -2.05 4.30
N LYS A 5 22.91 -1.90 4.90
CA LYS A 5 22.26 -0.63 5.23
C LYS A 5 22.53 -0.33 6.70
N THR A 6 22.92 0.90 7.03
CA THR A 6 23.10 1.34 8.42
C THR A 6 22.10 2.45 8.77
N SER A 7 21.67 2.49 10.02
CA SER A 7 20.71 3.46 10.53
C SER A 7 21.22 4.12 11.81
N ARG A 8 20.92 5.42 11.94
CA ARG A 8 21.11 6.16 13.21
C ARG A 8 19.92 6.03 14.15
N THR A 9 18.78 5.59 13.63
CA THR A 9 17.58 5.28 14.41
C THR A 9 17.68 3.82 14.85
N THR A 10 17.85 3.61 16.15
CA THR A 10 17.86 2.29 16.78
C THR A 10 16.60 1.50 16.40
N ALA A 11 16.73 0.20 16.20
CA ALA A 11 15.65 -0.73 15.84
C ALA A 11 15.05 -0.57 14.43
N ALA A 12 15.31 0.52 13.69
CA ALA A 12 14.88 0.65 12.30
C ALA A 12 15.30 -0.53 11.39
N PRO A 13 16.53 -1.06 11.48
CA PRO A 13 16.93 -2.25 10.73
C PRO A 13 16.10 -3.49 11.09
N ARG A 14 15.76 -3.68 12.37
CA ARG A 14 14.92 -4.78 12.85
C ARG A 14 13.47 -4.65 12.38
N ILE A 15 12.93 -3.43 12.35
CA ILE A 15 11.60 -3.13 11.79
C ILE A 15 11.54 -3.48 10.31
N GLU A 16 12.51 -3.00 9.52
CA GLU A 16 12.59 -3.29 8.09
C GLU A 16 12.74 -4.80 7.84
N ALA A 17 13.62 -5.48 8.58
CA ALA A 17 13.81 -6.92 8.48
C ALA A 17 12.53 -7.71 8.81
N ALA A 18 11.74 -7.26 9.79
CA ALA A 18 10.46 -7.86 10.12
C ALA A 18 9.46 -7.72 8.95
N GLY A 19 9.40 -6.54 8.34
CA GLY A 19 8.58 -6.29 7.15
C GLY A 19 8.97 -7.15 5.95
N LEU A 20 10.27 -7.24 5.64
CA LEU A 20 10.79 -8.07 4.55
C LEU A 20 10.47 -9.55 4.77
N ARG A 21 10.71 -10.08 5.97
CA ARG A 21 10.40 -11.48 6.30
C ARG A 21 8.91 -11.77 6.21
N TRP A 22 8.07 -10.84 6.67
CA TRP A 22 6.63 -10.98 6.63
C TRP A 22 6.09 -10.94 5.21
N LEU A 23 6.57 -10.05 4.33
CA LEU A 23 6.23 -10.09 2.91
C LEU A 23 6.67 -11.41 2.26
N ALA A 24 7.86 -11.90 2.61
CA ALA A 24 8.43 -13.12 2.05
C ALA A 24 7.63 -14.39 2.36
N GLU A 25 6.80 -14.43 3.42
CA GLU A 25 5.99 -15.63 3.70
C GLU A 25 4.93 -15.90 2.60
N ALA A 26 4.62 -14.92 1.74
CA ALA A 26 3.72 -15.13 0.59
C ALA A 26 4.43 -15.76 -0.62
N VAL A 27 5.77 -15.70 -0.68
CA VAL A 27 6.57 -16.17 -1.84
C VAL A 27 6.35 -17.67 -2.13
N PRO A 28 6.31 -18.58 -1.13
CA PRO A 28 6.04 -19.99 -1.37
C PRO A 28 4.65 -20.31 -1.93
N ASP A 29 3.73 -19.34 -1.93
CA ASP A 29 2.38 -19.45 -2.55
C ASP A 29 2.28 -18.60 -3.83
N GLY A 30 3.44 -18.26 -4.42
CA GLY A 30 3.54 -17.46 -5.65
C GLY A 30 3.40 -15.95 -5.45
N GLY A 31 3.51 -15.44 -4.21
CA GLY A 31 3.59 -14.01 -3.92
C GLY A 31 4.79 -13.33 -4.56
N ALA A 32 4.77 -11.99 -4.57
CA ALA A 32 5.86 -11.18 -5.11
C ALA A 32 7.20 -11.49 -4.43
N ALA A 33 8.28 -11.56 -5.20
CA ALA A 33 9.61 -11.80 -4.66
C ALA A 33 10.03 -10.65 -3.74
N VAL A 34 10.79 -10.97 -2.70
CA VAL A 34 11.25 -10.03 -1.68
C VAL A 34 12.74 -10.24 -1.47
N VAL A 35 13.50 -9.16 -1.33
CA VAL A 35 14.93 -9.26 -1.06
C VAL A 35 15.18 -10.05 0.23
N ARG A 36 16.08 -11.02 0.16
CA ARG A 36 16.39 -11.86 1.33
C ARG A 36 17.22 -11.10 2.35
N VAL A 37 16.72 -11.10 3.60
CA VAL A 37 17.48 -10.69 4.78
C VAL A 37 18.56 -11.73 5.07
N LEU A 38 19.83 -11.31 5.05
CA LEU A 38 20.98 -12.16 5.35
C LEU A 38 21.42 -12.04 6.80
N ASP A 39 21.37 -10.84 7.36
CA ASP A 39 21.78 -10.55 8.73
C ASP A 39 21.11 -9.25 9.23
N VAL A 40 20.85 -9.14 10.53
CA VAL A 40 20.25 -7.94 11.12
C VAL A 40 20.69 -7.74 12.57
N ASP A 41 21.15 -6.53 12.85
CA ASP A 41 21.52 -6.02 14.17
C ASP A 41 20.66 -4.78 14.52
N ASP A 42 20.98 -4.10 15.62
CA ASP A 42 20.23 -2.90 16.07
C ASP A 42 20.39 -1.68 15.17
N ASP A 43 21.53 -1.56 14.49
CA ASP A 43 21.94 -0.41 13.68
C ASP A 43 22.25 -0.76 12.22
N ALA A 44 22.21 -2.04 11.84
CA ALA A 44 22.47 -2.49 10.49
C ALA A 44 21.55 -3.63 10.02
N LEU A 45 21.22 -3.59 8.72
CA LEU A 45 20.52 -4.64 7.99
C LEU A 45 21.36 -5.04 6.79
N THR A 46 21.66 -6.33 6.66
CA THR A 46 22.33 -6.88 5.49
C THR A 46 21.34 -7.70 4.68
N VAL A 47 21.18 -7.33 3.40
CA VAL A 47 20.32 -8.04 2.44
C VAL A 47 21.15 -8.56 1.26
N GLU A 48 20.58 -9.49 0.50
CA GLU A 48 21.22 -9.92 -0.74
C GLU A 48 21.29 -8.80 -1.78
N THR A 49 22.30 -8.84 -2.65
CA THR A 49 22.37 -7.92 -3.79
C THR A 49 21.44 -8.39 -4.89
N VAL A 50 20.57 -7.49 -5.35
CA VAL A 50 19.75 -7.68 -6.55
C VAL A 50 20.51 -7.10 -7.74
N VAL A 51 20.76 -7.91 -8.77
CA VAL A 51 21.35 -7.43 -10.03
C VAL A 51 20.23 -6.94 -10.92
N GLU A 52 20.20 -5.63 -11.16
CA GLU A 52 19.10 -5.00 -11.89
C GLU A 52 19.03 -5.43 -13.35
N ALA A 53 17.80 -5.67 -13.80
CA ALA A 53 17.42 -5.93 -15.17
C ALA A 53 16.36 -4.91 -15.60
N ARG A 54 16.12 -4.81 -16.91
CA ARG A 54 15.01 -3.99 -17.42
C ARG A 54 13.72 -4.81 -17.40
N PRO A 55 12.61 -4.27 -16.87
CA PRO A 55 11.32 -4.92 -17.02
C PRO A 55 10.84 -4.88 -18.47
N ASP A 56 9.96 -5.81 -18.80
CA ASP A 56 9.06 -5.73 -19.93
C ASP A 56 7.60 -5.81 -19.45
N ARG A 57 6.65 -5.76 -20.39
CA ARG A 57 5.21 -5.82 -20.06
C ARG A 57 4.80 -7.17 -19.46
N MET A 58 5.47 -8.25 -19.82
CA MET A 58 5.16 -9.59 -19.35
C MET A 58 5.64 -9.78 -17.92
N SER A 59 6.87 -9.35 -17.60
CA SER A 59 7.38 -9.32 -16.23
C SER A 59 6.54 -8.40 -15.33
N ALA A 60 6.06 -7.27 -15.86
CA ALA A 60 5.16 -6.37 -15.15
C ALA A 60 3.80 -7.02 -14.83
N ALA A 61 3.17 -7.70 -15.79
CA ALA A 61 1.94 -8.43 -15.54
C ALA A 61 2.14 -9.58 -14.54
N ALA A 62 3.25 -10.31 -14.64
CA ALA A 62 3.60 -11.36 -13.69
C ALA A 62 3.80 -10.81 -12.27
N PHE A 63 4.46 -9.66 -12.13
CA PHE A 63 4.59 -8.97 -10.84
C PHE A 63 3.22 -8.57 -10.28
N GLY A 64 2.33 -7.99 -11.09
CA GLY A 64 0.97 -7.65 -10.66
C GLY A 64 0.19 -8.87 -10.14
N ALA A 65 0.29 -9.99 -10.83
CA ALA A 65 -0.32 -11.25 -10.41
C ALA A 65 0.26 -11.77 -9.07
N ALA A 66 1.58 -11.64 -8.89
CA ALA A 66 2.26 -12.03 -7.66
C ALA A 66 1.90 -11.11 -6.49
N LEU A 67 1.78 -9.80 -6.73
CA LEU A 67 1.37 -8.80 -5.73
C LEU A 67 -0.07 -9.08 -5.24
N ALA A 68 -0.99 -9.45 -6.13
CA ALA A 68 -2.35 -9.84 -5.74
C ALA A 68 -2.36 -11.05 -4.79
N ARG A 69 -1.49 -12.04 -5.03
CA ARG A 69 -1.33 -13.19 -4.11
C ARG A 69 -0.70 -12.78 -2.79
N THR A 70 0.29 -11.88 -2.80
CA THR A 70 0.84 -11.29 -1.57
C THR A 70 -0.24 -10.61 -0.76
N HIS A 71 -1.05 -9.73 -1.37
CA HIS A 71 -2.11 -9.02 -0.65
C HIS A 71 -3.13 -9.97 -0.01
N ARG A 72 -3.47 -11.08 -0.70
CA ARG A 72 -4.47 -12.05 -0.24
C ARG A 72 -3.96 -13.04 0.82
N SER A 73 -2.66 -13.05 1.12
CA SER A 73 -2.05 -14.08 1.97
C SER A 73 -2.28 -13.89 3.48
N LEU A 74 -2.95 -12.81 3.91
CA LEU A 74 -3.21 -12.62 5.33
C LEU A 74 -4.18 -13.66 5.89
N PRO A 75 -3.94 -14.15 7.12
CA PRO A 75 -4.91 -14.96 7.84
C PRO A 75 -6.25 -14.23 8.00
N ALA A 76 -7.34 -14.99 7.92
CA ALA A 76 -8.67 -14.46 8.19
C ALA A 76 -8.74 -13.89 9.63
N GLY A 77 -9.41 -12.77 9.80
CA GLY A 77 -9.53 -12.08 11.09
C GLY A 77 -8.36 -11.15 11.45
N THR A 78 -7.35 -11.00 10.58
CA THR A 78 -6.34 -9.95 10.73
C THR A 78 -7.02 -8.57 10.72
N ALA A 79 -6.66 -7.70 11.66
CA ALA A 79 -7.18 -6.33 11.75
C ALA A 79 -6.36 -5.35 10.90
N PHE A 80 -6.95 -4.22 10.50
CA PHE A 80 -6.19 -3.14 9.89
C PHE A 80 -5.14 -2.62 10.88
N GLY A 81 -3.95 -2.29 10.39
CA GLY A 81 -2.82 -1.83 11.19
C GLY A 81 -2.00 -2.93 11.86
N ALA A 82 -2.38 -4.20 11.74
CA ALA A 82 -1.57 -5.30 12.27
C ALA A 82 -0.15 -5.25 11.66
N LEU A 83 0.84 -5.30 12.54
CA LEU A 83 2.26 -5.25 12.19
C LEU A 83 2.83 -6.65 11.95
N PRO A 84 3.97 -6.76 11.26
CA PRO A 84 4.71 -8.02 11.12
C PRO A 84 4.93 -8.73 12.47
N PRO A 85 4.77 -10.07 12.58
CA PRO A 85 4.98 -10.80 13.84
C PRO A 85 6.37 -10.63 14.48
N GLY A 86 7.39 -10.27 13.69
CA GLY A 86 8.75 -9.98 14.17
C GLY A 86 9.01 -8.50 14.47
N HIS A 87 8.00 -7.64 14.40
CA HIS A 87 8.15 -6.20 14.68
C HIS A 87 8.61 -5.98 16.13
N PRO A 88 9.66 -5.18 16.38
CA PRO A 88 10.19 -4.96 17.72
C PRO A 88 9.12 -4.44 18.71
N PRO A 89 8.93 -5.10 19.86
CA PRO A 89 7.92 -4.69 20.84
C PRO A 89 8.13 -3.25 21.32
N GLY A 90 7.07 -2.46 21.34
CA GLY A 90 7.09 -1.06 21.81
C GLY A 90 7.65 -0.05 20.82
N GLU A 91 8.21 -0.49 19.69
CA GLU A 91 8.70 0.41 18.65
C GLU A 91 7.57 0.79 17.68
N PRO A 92 7.43 2.07 17.29
CA PRO A 92 6.49 2.46 16.25
C PRO A 92 6.95 1.97 14.87
N PRO A 93 6.05 1.71 13.92
CA PRO A 93 6.43 1.57 12.52
C PRO A 93 7.02 2.90 12.01
N LEU A 94 8.04 2.81 11.16
CA LEU A 94 8.82 3.97 10.71
C LEU A 94 8.59 4.21 9.21
N PHE A 95 8.13 5.41 8.85
CA PHE A 95 7.87 5.82 7.47
C PHE A 95 8.84 6.93 7.02
N GLY A 96 9.31 6.88 5.77
CA GLY A 96 10.14 7.91 5.16
C GLY A 96 11.57 7.44 4.84
N PRO A 97 12.41 8.35 4.31
CA PRO A 97 13.77 7.99 3.92
C PRO A 97 14.65 7.73 5.15
N ALA A 98 15.71 6.93 4.98
CA ALA A 98 16.63 6.56 6.06
C ALA A 98 17.20 7.76 6.86
N GLY A 99 17.31 8.93 6.23
CA GLY A 99 17.77 10.17 6.88
C GLY A 99 16.73 10.87 7.76
N GLN A 100 15.43 10.56 7.61
CA GLN A 100 14.32 11.28 8.22
C GLN A 100 13.11 10.35 8.44
N LEU A 101 13.32 9.27 9.19
CA LEU A 101 12.27 8.32 9.56
C LEU A 101 11.28 8.95 10.53
N LEU A 102 9.99 8.88 10.20
CA LEU A 102 8.88 9.34 11.01
C LEU A 102 8.21 8.16 11.73
N PRO A 103 8.08 8.20 13.07
CA PRO A 103 7.28 7.20 13.77
C PRO A 103 5.80 7.41 13.50
N MET A 104 5.13 6.36 13.04
CA MET A 104 3.70 6.31 12.75
C MET A 104 2.94 5.52 13.84
N GLY A 105 1.61 5.57 13.79
CA GLY A 105 0.77 4.84 14.72
C GLY A 105 0.83 3.31 14.53
N SER A 106 0.77 2.58 15.65
CA SER A 106 0.86 1.12 15.73
C SER A 106 -0.46 0.44 16.18
N GLY A 107 -1.54 1.22 16.31
CA GLY A 107 -2.85 0.72 16.69
C GLY A 107 -3.49 -0.18 15.61
N THR A 108 -4.37 -1.08 16.06
CA THR A 108 -5.19 -1.91 15.16
C THR A 108 -6.64 -1.48 15.20
N HIS A 109 -7.34 -1.61 14.08
CA HIS A 109 -8.68 -1.09 13.90
C HIS A 109 -9.60 -2.06 13.15
N PRO A 110 -10.92 -2.01 13.40
CA PRO A 110 -11.90 -2.85 12.72
C PRO A 110 -12.23 -2.36 11.30
N SER A 111 -11.95 -1.10 10.98
CA SER A 111 -12.24 -0.48 9.68
C SER A 111 -11.00 0.19 9.10
N TRP A 112 -10.97 0.33 7.78
CA TRP A 112 -9.83 0.91 7.08
C TRP A 112 -9.73 2.41 7.33
N GLY A 113 -10.85 3.13 7.25
CA GLY A 113 -10.91 4.57 7.43
C GLY A 113 -10.51 5.01 8.84
N SER A 114 -10.93 4.27 9.87
CA SER A 114 -10.51 4.57 11.24
C SER A 114 -9.01 4.35 11.43
N PHE A 115 -8.45 3.29 10.83
CA PHE A 115 -7.00 3.05 10.80
C PHE A 115 -6.24 4.14 10.05
N LEU A 116 -6.66 4.48 8.83
CA LEU A 116 -5.99 5.48 8.00
C LEU A 116 -6.00 6.85 8.70
N ALA A 117 -7.13 7.25 9.28
CA ALA A 117 -7.22 8.49 10.03
C ALA A 117 -6.29 8.49 11.26
N ALA A 118 -6.44 7.51 12.16
CA ALA A 118 -5.77 7.51 13.45
C ALA A 118 -4.27 7.20 13.38
N GLU A 119 -3.87 6.24 12.53
CA GLU A 119 -2.50 5.68 12.58
C GLU A 119 -1.60 6.20 11.46
N ARG A 120 -2.16 6.92 10.47
CA ARG A 120 -1.43 7.42 9.30
C ARG A 120 -1.59 8.92 9.12
N LEU A 121 -2.81 9.46 9.16
CA LEU A 121 -3.03 10.90 8.98
C LEU A 121 -2.74 11.69 10.26
N ASP A 122 -3.33 11.34 11.39
CA ASP A 122 -3.20 12.10 12.65
C ASP A 122 -1.75 12.35 13.07
N PRO A 123 -0.83 11.35 13.05
CA PRO A 123 0.58 11.60 13.37
C PRO A 123 1.22 12.65 12.45
N LEU A 124 0.84 12.69 11.17
CA LEU A 124 1.39 13.67 10.23
C LEU A 124 0.74 15.05 10.43
N LEU A 125 -0.54 15.12 10.77
CA LEU A 125 -1.23 16.37 11.09
C LEU A 125 -0.62 17.08 12.29
N GLU A 126 -0.25 16.33 13.33
CA GLU A 126 0.43 16.86 14.52
C GLU A 126 1.79 17.51 14.22
N ARG A 127 2.39 17.18 13.08
CA ARG A 127 3.69 17.73 12.64
C ARG A 127 3.54 18.98 11.79
N LEU A 128 2.33 19.34 11.35
CA LEU A 128 2.09 20.58 10.62
C LEU A 128 1.97 21.76 11.58
N THR A 129 2.57 22.90 11.22
CA THR A 129 2.43 24.15 11.99
C THR A 129 0.98 24.65 12.03
N ALA A 130 0.26 24.47 10.92
CA ALA A 130 -1.16 24.78 10.82
C ALA A 130 -1.83 23.77 9.90
N VAL A 131 -2.85 23.08 10.40
CA VAL A 131 -3.60 22.11 9.61
C VAL A 131 -4.69 22.83 8.82
N PRO A 132 -4.69 22.75 7.47
CA PRO A 132 -5.72 23.36 6.63
C PRO A 132 -7.12 22.77 6.90
N PRO A 133 -8.21 23.57 6.84
CA PRO A 133 -9.57 23.07 7.09
C PRO A 133 -9.98 21.92 6.16
N VAL A 134 -9.61 21.98 4.88
CA VAL A 134 -9.92 20.92 3.90
C VAL A 134 -9.26 19.58 4.27
N LEU A 135 -8.05 19.62 4.83
CA LEU A 135 -7.34 18.42 5.26
C LEU A 135 -8.00 17.78 6.49
N ARG A 136 -8.46 18.59 7.46
CA ARG A 136 -9.30 18.11 8.57
C ARG A 136 -10.60 17.47 8.05
N ALA A 137 -11.29 18.16 7.14
CA ALA A 137 -12.54 17.64 6.57
C ALA A 137 -12.34 16.29 5.85
N ALA A 138 -11.28 16.17 5.04
CA ALA A 138 -10.94 14.91 4.37
C ALA A 138 -10.63 13.79 5.38
N ARG A 139 -9.82 14.08 6.41
CA ARG A 139 -9.53 13.14 7.50
C ARG A 139 -10.80 12.71 8.23
N ASP A 140 -11.71 13.63 8.55
CA ASP A 140 -12.94 13.31 9.28
C ASP A 140 -13.91 12.49 8.43
N ARG A 141 -14.00 12.76 7.13
CA ARG A 141 -14.73 11.93 6.19
C ARG A 141 -14.16 10.51 6.12
N ILE A 142 -12.84 10.36 6.03
CA ILE A 142 -12.17 9.05 6.06
C ILE A 142 -12.49 8.33 7.38
N ALA A 143 -12.37 9.03 8.51
CA ALA A 143 -12.61 8.45 9.84
C ALA A 143 -14.06 7.98 10.06
N SER A 144 -15.03 8.54 9.31
CA SER A 144 -16.43 8.11 9.37
C SER A 144 -16.67 6.70 8.83
N GLY A 145 -15.75 6.17 8.01
CA GLY A 145 -15.89 4.89 7.32
C GLY A 145 -16.72 4.96 6.03
N ASP A 146 -17.21 6.13 5.63
CA ASP A 146 -17.99 6.32 4.39
C ASP A 146 -17.22 5.89 3.12
N LEU A 147 -15.89 5.81 3.21
CA LEU A 147 -15.00 5.45 2.11
C LEU A 147 -14.41 4.03 2.24
N ASP A 148 -14.87 3.22 3.20
CA ASP A 148 -14.34 1.87 3.47
C ASP A 148 -14.88 0.80 2.51
N GLY A 149 -15.95 1.11 1.77
CA GLY A 149 -16.57 0.22 0.80
C GLY A 149 -16.19 0.57 -0.65
N GLY A 150 -16.43 -0.37 -1.56
CA GLY A 150 -16.19 -0.21 -3.00
C GLY A 150 -17.17 0.73 -3.73
N GLY A 151 -18.17 1.29 -3.06
CA GLY A 151 -19.20 2.08 -3.70
C GLY A 151 -18.83 3.57 -3.78
N THR A 152 -18.76 4.14 -4.98
CA THR A 152 -18.84 5.59 -5.16
C THR A 152 -20.27 6.05 -4.87
N CYS A 153 -20.45 7.12 -4.09
CA CYS A 153 -21.75 7.79 -3.98
C CYS A 153 -22.05 8.47 -5.33
N GLY A 154 -22.80 7.78 -6.20
CA GLY A 154 -23.22 8.35 -7.47
C GLY A 154 -23.97 9.66 -7.25
N THR A 155 -23.39 10.77 -7.71
CA THR A 155 -24.07 12.06 -7.79
C THR A 155 -25.32 11.91 -8.66
N GLY A 156 -26.49 11.87 -8.01
CA GLY A 156 -27.78 11.78 -8.67
C GLY A 156 -28.02 13.01 -9.53
N GLY A 157 -27.84 12.86 -10.85
CA GLY A 157 -28.29 13.82 -11.84
C GLY A 157 -29.81 13.99 -11.74
N THR A 158 -30.24 15.20 -11.40
CA THR A 158 -31.65 15.58 -11.38
C THR A 158 -32.17 15.76 -12.81
N GLY A 159 -32.92 14.78 -13.29
CA GLY A 159 -33.61 14.85 -14.58
C GLY A 159 -34.88 13.99 -14.64
N GLY A 160 -36.04 14.64 -14.50
CA GLY A 160 -37.26 14.25 -15.21
C GLY A 160 -38.26 13.29 -14.55
N THR A 161 -39.25 13.90 -13.86
CA THR A 161 -40.71 13.63 -13.92
C THR A 161 -41.28 12.19 -13.86
N GLY A 162 -42.17 11.95 -12.87
CA GLY A 162 -43.42 11.20 -13.11
C GLY A 162 -43.77 10.07 -12.13
N ASP A 163 -44.68 10.39 -11.21
CA ASP A 163 -45.82 9.57 -10.74
C ASP A 163 -45.65 8.31 -9.83
N ALA A 164 -46.55 8.32 -8.83
CA ALA A 164 -47.12 7.33 -7.90
C ALA A 164 -46.41 6.01 -7.56
N GLY A 165 -46.21 5.83 -6.25
CA GLY A 165 -46.93 4.79 -5.50
C GLY A 165 -46.30 3.39 -5.45
N GLY A 166 -45.42 3.17 -4.48
CA GLY A 166 -45.02 1.83 -4.07
C GLY A 166 -43.79 1.85 -3.17
N ALA A 167 -44.00 1.70 -1.86
CA ALA A 167 -42.92 1.50 -0.90
C ALA A 167 -42.13 0.23 -1.27
N ARG A 168 -40.98 0.41 -1.91
CA ARG A 168 -39.88 -0.54 -1.97
C ARG A 168 -38.67 0.18 -1.41
N GLY A 169 -38.26 -0.19 -0.21
CA GLY A 169 -36.98 0.24 0.34
C GLY A 169 -35.88 -0.24 -0.59
N THR A 170 -35.34 0.66 -1.40
CA THR A 170 -34.09 0.44 -2.14
C THR A 170 -32.95 0.65 -1.15
N GLY A 171 -32.68 -0.38 -0.34
CA GLY A 171 -31.37 -0.47 0.28
C GLY A 171 -30.36 -0.61 -0.85
N GLN A 172 -29.68 0.49 -1.17
CA GLN A 172 -28.51 0.49 -2.04
C GLN A 172 -27.56 -0.57 -1.47
N ALA A 173 -27.32 -1.65 -2.20
CA ALA A 173 -26.36 -2.66 -1.76
C ALA A 173 -25.00 -1.96 -1.65
N THR A 174 -24.54 -1.72 -0.44
CA THR A 174 -23.18 -1.27 -0.18
C THR A 174 -22.26 -2.39 -0.60
N ASP A 175 -21.32 -2.10 -1.50
CA ASP A 175 -20.28 -3.07 -1.87
C ASP A 175 -19.61 -3.63 -0.60
N PRO A 176 -19.20 -4.92 -0.61
CA PRO A 176 -18.62 -5.53 0.57
C PRO A 176 -17.35 -4.79 0.99
N VAL A 177 -17.20 -4.59 2.31
CA VAL A 177 -15.98 -4.03 2.91
C VAL A 177 -14.79 -4.92 2.53
N GLU A 178 -13.76 -4.33 1.95
CA GLU A 178 -12.54 -5.03 1.55
C GLU A 178 -11.77 -5.50 2.79
N PRO A 179 -11.32 -6.78 2.85
CA PRO A 179 -10.54 -7.27 3.98
C PRO A 179 -9.12 -6.67 4.00
N PRO A 180 -8.45 -6.62 5.16
CA PRO A 180 -7.05 -6.23 5.24
C PRO A 180 -6.16 -7.11 4.38
N SER A 181 -5.15 -6.48 3.78
CA SER A 181 -4.17 -7.09 2.89
C SER A 181 -2.76 -6.88 3.40
N ARG A 182 -1.85 -7.82 3.08
CA ARG A 182 -0.43 -7.74 3.45
C ARG A 182 0.25 -6.70 2.56
N LEU A 183 0.37 -5.46 3.02
CA LEU A 183 0.93 -4.39 2.20
C LEU A 183 2.45 -4.33 2.30
N HIS A 184 3.05 -3.94 1.18
CA HIS A 184 4.40 -3.37 1.16
C HIS A 184 4.41 -2.01 1.89
N GLY A 185 3.39 -1.18 1.65
CA GLY A 185 3.11 0.05 2.39
C GLY A 185 3.89 1.28 1.91
N ASP A 186 4.98 1.10 1.16
CA ASP A 186 5.76 2.16 0.50
C ASP A 186 6.12 1.76 -0.95
N LEU A 187 5.16 1.26 -1.72
CA LEU A 187 5.43 0.65 -3.03
C LEU A 187 5.45 1.67 -4.18
N TRP A 188 6.62 2.23 -4.47
CA TRP A 188 6.88 3.07 -5.65
C TRP A 188 8.03 2.49 -6.47
N SER A 189 8.37 3.09 -7.63
CA SER A 189 9.40 2.54 -8.52
C SER A 189 10.77 2.34 -7.88
N GLY A 190 11.12 3.12 -6.85
CA GLY A 190 12.39 2.96 -6.14
C GLY A 190 12.45 1.74 -5.23
N ASN A 191 11.30 1.22 -4.81
CA ASN A 191 11.18 0.07 -3.89
C ASN A 191 10.79 -1.23 -4.62
N LEU A 192 10.77 -1.21 -5.96
CA LEU A 192 10.58 -2.36 -6.81
C LEU A 192 11.78 -2.50 -7.76
N LEU A 193 12.70 -3.41 -7.41
CA LEU A 193 13.82 -3.76 -8.28
C LEU A 193 13.39 -4.85 -9.26
N TRP A 194 14.04 -4.92 -10.41
CA TRP A 194 13.80 -5.98 -11.40
C TRP A 194 15.07 -6.79 -11.52
N ARG A 195 15.00 -8.12 -11.52
CA ARG A 195 16.18 -8.98 -11.74
C ARG A 195 15.93 -10.00 -12.82
N ARG A 196 17.00 -10.36 -13.52
CA ARG A 196 16.98 -11.54 -14.40
C ARG A 196 16.94 -12.79 -13.53
N VAL A 197 16.18 -13.76 -13.98
CA VAL A 197 16.04 -15.05 -13.33
C VAL A 197 16.63 -16.10 -14.26
N SER A 198 17.49 -16.96 -13.75
CA SER A 198 17.96 -18.10 -14.55
C SER A 198 16.82 -19.10 -14.77
N PRO A 199 16.69 -19.70 -15.97
CA PRO A 199 15.78 -20.83 -16.20
C PRO A 199 16.04 -22.03 -15.27
N GLU A 200 17.24 -22.11 -14.70
CA GLU A 200 17.67 -23.16 -13.77
C GLU A 200 17.30 -22.85 -12.31
N GLU A 201 16.91 -21.60 -12.00
CA GLU A 201 16.40 -21.27 -10.67
C GLU A 201 15.05 -21.95 -10.46
N PRO A 202 14.85 -22.68 -9.33
CA PRO A 202 13.57 -23.28 -9.04
C PRO A 202 12.47 -22.21 -9.05
N ALA A 203 11.37 -22.49 -9.74
CA ALA A 203 10.15 -21.72 -9.51
C ALA A 203 9.79 -21.84 -8.02
N ALA A 204 9.32 -20.75 -7.41
CA ALA A 204 8.75 -20.83 -6.08
C ALA A 204 7.64 -21.91 -6.11
N ALA A 205 7.57 -22.74 -5.06
CA ALA A 205 6.55 -23.77 -4.96
C ALA A 205 5.16 -23.15 -5.24
N GLY A 206 4.30 -23.85 -5.97
CA GLY A 206 2.96 -23.32 -6.28
C GLY A 206 2.90 -22.15 -7.27
N SER A 207 4.02 -21.59 -7.77
CA SER A 207 3.97 -20.64 -8.89
C SER A 207 3.55 -21.36 -10.18
N PRO A 208 2.56 -20.83 -10.94
CA PRO A 208 2.44 -21.21 -12.35
C PRO A 208 3.80 -20.92 -13.01
N GLY A 209 4.24 -21.78 -13.94
CA GLY A 209 5.57 -21.71 -14.54
C GLY A 209 6.02 -20.28 -14.87
N ARG A 210 7.31 -19.97 -14.68
CA ARG A 210 7.86 -18.64 -14.95
C ARG A 210 7.74 -18.34 -16.44
N ASP A 211 6.72 -17.56 -16.81
CA ASP A 211 6.56 -17.08 -18.18
C ASP A 211 7.53 -15.92 -18.50
N ALA A 212 8.13 -15.29 -17.48
CA ALA A 212 9.04 -14.15 -17.64
C ALA A 212 10.47 -14.44 -17.13
N ASP A 213 11.46 -14.01 -17.93
CA ASP A 213 12.89 -14.06 -17.61
C ASP A 213 13.33 -12.98 -16.61
N VAL A 214 12.41 -12.08 -16.24
CA VAL A 214 12.62 -10.97 -15.31
C VAL A 214 11.54 -11.01 -14.24
N GLU A 215 11.91 -10.84 -12.98
CA GLU A 215 10.98 -10.74 -11.85
C GLU A 215 11.14 -9.43 -11.09
N GLY A 216 10.04 -8.94 -10.53
CA GLY A 216 10.03 -7.82 -9.60
C GLY A 216 10.34 -8.27 -8.17
N VAL A 217 11.27 -7.59 -7.50
CA VAL A 217 11.75 -7.85 -6.15
C VAL A 217 11.48 -6.64 -5.27
N LEU A 218 10.71 -6.85 -4.20
CA LEU A 218 10.36 -5.84 -3.22
C LEU A 218 11.52 -5.56 -2.26
N ILE A 219 11.74 -4.27 -1.97
CA ILE A 219 12.74 -3.77 -1.00
C ILE A 219 12.15 -2.65 -0.15
N ASP A 220 12.77 -2.35 0.99
CA ASP A 220 12.48 -1.16 1.80
C ASP A 220 10.99 -0.98 2.19
N PRO A 221 10.34 -2.00 2.81
CA PRO A 221 8.92 -1.94 3.06
C PRO A 221 8.55 -1.09 4.29
N PHE A 222 7.39 -0.44 4.20
CA PHE A 222 6.63 0.09 5.34
C PHE A 222 5.48 -0.88 5.68
N ALA A 223 5.83 -2.14 5.95
CA ALA A 223 4.89 -3.26 5.95
C ALA A 223 3.86 -3.20 7.10
N HIS A 224 2.58 -3.39 6.75
CA HIS A 224 1.46 -3.51 7.68
C HIS A 224 0.22 -4.11 6.99
N ALA A 225 -0.77 -4.54 7.77
CA ALA A 225 -2.08 -4.92 7.24
C ALA A 225 -2.88 -3.66 6.89
N GLY A 226 -3.30 -3.52 5.63
CA GLY A 226 -3.98 -2.32 5.13
C GLY A 226 -4.88 -2.59 3.92
N HIS A 227 -5.40 -1.55 3.28
CA HIS A 227 -6.20 -1.70 2.07
C HIS A 227 -5.32 -1.90 0.84
N ARG A 228 -5.58 -2.95 0.05
CA ARG A 228 -4.76 -3.35 -1.12
C ARG A 228 -4.60 -2.27 -2.19
N GLU A 229 -5.59 -1.39 -2.34
CA GLU A 229 -5.51 -0.28 -3.30
C GLU A 229 -4.40 0.72 -2.94
N SER A 230 -3.94 0.79 -1.68
CA SER A 230 -2.88 1.73 -1.27
C SER A 230 -1.55 1.49 -1.98
N ASP A 231 -1.11 0.24 -2.12
CA ASP A 231 0.13 -0.08 -2.84
C ASP A 231 0.01 0.23 -4.34
N LEU A 232 -1.16 0.00 -4.95
CA LEU A 232 -1.42 0.36 -6.35
C LEU A 232 -1.44 1.89 -6.55
N ALA A 233 -2.07 2.61 -5.64
CA ALA A 233 -2.17 4.06 -5.67
C ALA A 233 -0.80 4.74 -5.47
N MET A 234 0.08 4.15 -4.66
CA MET A 234 1.45 4.61 -4.47
C MET A 234 2.29 4.45 -5.75
N MET A 235 2.17 3.31 -6.44
CA MET A 235 2.82 3.11 -7.74
C MET A 235 2.31 4.09 -8.82
N GLN A 236 1.04 4.49 -8.76
CA GLN A 236 0.51 5.54 -9.64
C GLN A 236 1.07 6.92 -9.31
N LEU A 237 1.20 7.25 -8.03
CA LEU A 237 1.58 8.59 -7.58
C LEU A 237 3.01 8.97 -8.01
N PHE A 238 3.96 8.05 -7.83
CA PHE A 238 5.38 8.28 -8.14
C PHE A 238 5.84 7.58 -9.43
N GLY A 239 4.90 6.93 -10.13
CA GLY A 239 5.12 6.24 -11.39
C GLY A 239 5.75 4.87 -11.23
N LEU A 240 5.44 3.99 -12.18
CA LEU A 240 6.10 2.71 -12.36
C LEU A 240 6.13 2.33 -13.86
N PRO A 241 7.26 1.83 -14.40
CA PRO A 241 7.30 1.29 -15.75
C PRO A 241 6.25 0.19 -15.95
N HIS A 242 5.50 0.27 -17.05
CA HIS A 242 4.45 -0.70 -17.41
C HIS A 242 3.38 -0.89 -16.33
N LEU A 243 3.05 0.17 -15.58
CA LEU A 243 2.02 0.12 -14.54
C LEU A 243 0.67 -0.42 -15.03
N ASP A 244 0.28 -0.11 -16.26
CA ASP A 244 -0.93 -0.64 -16.88
C ASP A 244 -0.91 -2.18 -16.97
N ALA A 245 0.25 -2.77 -17.30
CA ALA A 245 0.43 -4.22 -17.30
C ALA A 245 0.45 -4.80 -15.88
N VAL A 246 1.06 -4.11 -14.90
CA VAL A 246 0.98 -4.50 -13.47
C VAL A 246 -0.46 -4.55 -13.01
N VAL A 247 -1.24 -3.49 -13.25
CA VAL A 247 -2.66 -3.43 -12.86
C VAL A 247 -3.46 -4.51 -13.58
N ALA A 248 -3.22 -4.75 -14.87
CA ALA A 248 -3.90 -5.84 -15.61
C ALA A 248 -3.59 -7.23 -15.01
N GLY A 249 -2.32 -7.51 -14.69
CA GLY A 249 -1.91 -8.76 -14.05
C GLY A 249 -2.51 -8.94 -12.65
N TYR A 250 -2.59 -7.85 -11.89
CA TYR A 250 -3.23 -7.82 -10.58
C TYR A 250 -4.73 -8.14 -10.68
N GLN A 251 -5.45 -7.41 -11.53
CA GLN A 251 -6.89 -7.57 -11.77
C GLN A 251 -7.26 -8.99 -12.23
N ALA A 252 -6.40 -9.63 -13.04
CA ALA A 252 -6.61 -11.00 -13.49
C ALA A 252 -6.56 -12.03 -12.36
N GLN A 253 -5.85 -11.75 -11.25
CA GLN A 253 -5.77 -12.64 -10.09
C GLN A 253 -6.77 -12.28 -8.99
N TRP A 254 -6.93 -10.98 -8.71
CA TRP A 254 -7.84 -10.48 -7.69
C TRP A 254 -8.46 -9.15 -8.13
N PRO A 255 -9.62 -9.19 -8.80
CA PRO A 255 -10.28 -8.00 -9.30
C PRO A 255 -10.49 -6.95 -8.21
N LEU A 256 -10.16 -5.69 -8.52
CA LEU A 256 -10.45 -4.53 -7.67
C LEU A 256 -11.96 -4.28 -7.68
N ALA A 257 -12.49 -3.76 -6.57
CA ALA A 257 -13.90 -3.39 -6.54
C ALA A 257 -14.19 -2.33 -7.61
N PRO A 258 -15.42 -2.29 -8.17
CA PRO A 258 -15.84 -1.19 -9.04
C PRO A 258 -15.52 0.17 -8.41
N GLY A 259 -15.24 1.19 -9.22
CA GLY A 259 -14.95 2.53 -8.69
C GLY A 259 -13.56 2.73 -8.06
N TRP A 260 -12.64 1.75 -8.18
CA TRP A 260 -11.32 1.82 -7.54
C TRP A 260 -10.43 2.95 -8.07
N GLU A 261 -10.60 3.31 -9.35
CA GLU A 261 -9.83 4.40 -9.97
C GLU A 261 -10.23 5.74 -9.36
N GLU A 262 -11.52 5.93 -9.08
CA GLU A 262 -12.05 7.10 -8.40
C GLU A 262 -11.53 7.20 -6.97
N ARG A 263 -11.32 6.07 -6.27
CA ARG A 263 -10.78 6.04 -4.89
C ARG A 263 -9.27 6.30 -4.78
N VAL A 264 -8.53 6.37 -5.88
CA VAL A 264 -7.07 6.61 -5.85
C VAL A 264 -6.65 7.79 -4.94
N PRO A 265 -7.34 8.97 -4.95
CA PRO A 265 -6.97 10.08 -4.08
C PRO A 265 -6.96 9.72 -2.59
N VAL A 266 -7.97 9.00 -2.08
CA VAL A 266 -8.02 8.65 -0.65
C VAL A 266 -6.82 7.78 -0.24
N HIS A 267 -6.39 6.89 -1.13
CA HIS A 267 -5.20 6.06 -0.94
C HIS A 267 -3.88 6.83 -1.07
N GLN A 268 -3.85 7.92 -1.84
CA GLN A 268 -2.65 8.76 -2.03
C GLN A 268 -2.45 9.80 -0.91
N LEU A 269 -3.49 10.13 -0.15
CA LEU A 269 -3.47 11.23 0.82
C LEU A 269 -2.38 11.06 1.90
N PHE A 270 -2.22 9.86 2.45
CA PHE A 270 -1.15 9.57 3.43
C PHE A 270 0.24 9.88 2.87
N TYR A 271 0.52 9.43 1.65
CA TYR A 271 1.82 9.59 1.02
C TYR A 271 2.13 11.05 0.69
N LEU A 272 1.16 11.77 0.12
CA LEU A 272 1.28 13.20 -0.19
C LEU A 272 1.48 14.04 1.08
N LEU A 273 0.72 13.74 2.13
CA LEU A 273 0.88 14.42 3.42
C LEU A 273 2.24 14.10 4.05
N GLY A 274 2.69 12.86 3.99
CA GLY A 274 4.01 12.45 4.46
C GLY A 274 5.13 13.20 3.71
N HIS A 275 5.00 13.34 2.39
CA HIS A 275 5.94 14.10 1.58
C HIS A 275 5.92 15.60 1.91
N TRP A 276 4.77 16.17 2.24
CA TRP A 276 4.70 17.55 2.73
C TRP A 276 5.46 17.70 4.05
N VAL A 277 5.25 16.79 5.00
CA VAL A 277 5.96 16.83 6.30
C VAL A 277 7.47 16.64 6.15
N ILE A 278 7.92 15.76 5.25
CA ILE A 278 9.34 15.40 5.10
C ILE A 278 10.08 16.41 4.20
N PHE A 279 9.51 16.75 3.04
CA PHE A 279 10.17 17.51 1.98
C PHE A 279 9.66 18.95 1.82
N GLY A 280 8.64 19.34 2.58
CA GLY A 280 8.15 20.72 2.66
C GLY A 280 7.08 21.09 1.64
N ASP A 281 6.83 22.39 1.50
CA ASP A 281 5.64 22.97 0.89
C ASP A 281 5.45 22.69 -0.62
N ALA A 282 6.47 22.16 -1.29
CA ALA A 282 6.35 21.72 -2.68
C ALA A 282 5.21 20.69 -2.88
N TYR A 283 4.88 19.93 -1.83
CA TYR A 283 3.79 18.94 -1.86
C TYR A 283 2.44 19.47 -1.38
N ALA A 284 2.39 20.65 -0.73
CA ALA A 284 1.17 21.18 -0.11
C ALA A 284 0.02 21.30 -1.11
N ALA A 285 0.27 21.91 -2.27
CA ALA A 285 -0.77 22.10 -3.29
C ALA A 285 -1.34 20.77 -3.81
N SER A 286 -0.50 19.74 -3.97
CA SER A 286 -0.92 18.42 -4.41
C SER A 286 -1.73 17.70 -3.32
N THR A 287 -1.29 17.81 -2.04
CA THR A 287 -2.03 17.27 -0.90
C THR A 287 -3.42 17.90 -0.77
N LEU A 288 -3.54 19.22 -0.94
CA LEU A 288 -4.84 19.91 -0.85
C LEU A 288 -5.79 19.50 -1.98
N ARG A 289 -5.30 19.41 -3.23
CA ARG A 289 -6.10 18.87 -4.35
C ARG A 289 -6.55 17.43 -4.10
N CYS A 290 -5.68 16.62 -3.48
CA CYS A 290 -6.02 15.25 -3.10
C CYS A 290 -7.11 15.22 -2.02
N CYS A 291 -7.11 16.16 -1.07
CA CYS A 291 -8.19 16.32 -0.10
C CYS A 291 -9.52 16.68 -0.78
N ASP A 292 -9.51 17.66 -1.69
CA ASP A 292 -10.72 18.04 -2.44
C ASP A 292 -11.28 16.86 -3.24
N ALA A 293 -10.42 16.09 -3.91
CA ALA A 293 -10.82 14.89 -4.65
C ALA A 293 -11.37 13.81 -3.73
N THR A 294 -10.75 13.59 -2.56
CA THR A 294 -11.24 12.65 -1.54
C THR A 294 -12.62 13.05 -1.00
N LEU A 295 -12.86 14.34 -0.81
CA LEU A 295 -14.13 14.86 -0.34
C LEU A 295 -15.26 14.75 -1.39
N ALA A 296 -14.90 14.62 -2.67
CA ALA A 296 -15.85 14.52 -3.77
C ALA A 296 -16.31 13.09 -4.10
N LEU A 297 -15.72 12.06 -3.46
CA LEU A 297 -16.17 10.66 -3.53
C LEU A 297 -17.53 10.45 -2.83
#